data_AF-A0A0M9ZNC1-F1
#
_entry.id   AF-A0A0M9ZNC1-F1
#
_cell.length_a   1.000
_cell.length_b   1.000
_cell.length_c   1.000
_cell.angle_alpha   90.00
_cell.angle_beta   90.00
_cell.angle_gamma   90.00
#
_symmetry.space_group_name_H-M   'P 1'
#
loop_
_entity.id
_entity.type
_entity.pdbx_description
1 polymer ?
#
loop_
_entity_poly.entity_id
_entity_poly.type
_entity_poly.pdbx_seq_one_letter_code
_entity_poly.pdbx_strand_id
1 'polypeptide(L)'
;IRPPEAVTGKEKRLNAASYGYKGRLGDAEYDHLISLQLGGDPNDARNLWVEPADPGHKPGSGVNNLKDPVETKLHTAVCSGKVTLKAAQQAIV
;
A
#
# COMPACT_ATOMS: atom_id res chain seq x y z
N ILE A 1 7.93 -9.86 0.42
CA ILE A 1 8.05 -10.31 1.83
C ILE A 1 7.05 -9.51 2.63
N ARG A 2 6.17 -10.14 3.41
CA ARG A 2 5.22 -9.48 4.30
C ARG A 2 5.11 -10.34 5.57
N PRO A 3 5.04 -9.76 6.78
CA PRO A 3 4.83 -10.56 7.98
C PRO A 3 3.49 -11.30 7.98
N PRO A 4 3.31 -12.29 8.87
CA PRO A 4 2.06 -13.01 9.00
C PRO A 4 0.86 -12.08 9.22
N GLU A 5 -0.32 -12.53 8.78
CA GLU A 5 -1.58 -11.78 8.95
C GLU A 5 -1.88 -11.47 10.42
N ALA A 6 -1.50 -12.35 11.35
CA ALA A 6 -1.69 -12.10 12.78
C ALA A 6 -0.98 -10.82 13.27
N VAL A 7 0.15 -10.45 12.66
CA VAL A 7 0.90 -9.23 12.95
C VAL A 7 0.25 -8.04 12.21
N THR A 8 0.22 -8.13 10.88
CA THR A 8 -0.27 -7.04 10.01
C THR A 8 -1.74 -6.70 10.22
N GLY A 9 -2.57 -7.67 10.62
CA GLY A 9 -3.97 -7.46 10.95
C GLY A 9 -4.17 -6.67 12.26
N LYS A 10 -3.30 -6.87 13.26
CA LYS A 10 -3.31 -6.06 14.49
C LYS A 10 -2.83 -4.64 14.19
N GLU A 11 -1.75 -4.51 13.44
CA GLU A 11 -1.18 -3.21 13.04
C GLU A 11 -2.18 -2.39 12.23
N LYS A 12 -2.84 -2.99 11.22
CA LYS A 12 -3.92 -2.36 10.44
C LYS A 12 -5.03 -1.78 11.31
N ARG A 13 -5.51 -2.54 12.29
CA ARG A 13 -6.57 -2.08 13.20
C ARG A 13 -6.15 -0.87 14.03
N LEU A 14 -4.93 -0.91 14.57
CA LEU A 14 -4.39 0.18 15.39
C LEU A 14 -4.10 1.43 14.56
N ASN A 15 -3.53 1.25 13.36
CA ASN A 15 -3.30 2.32 12.41
C ASN A 15 -4.62 2.96 11.96
N ALA A 16 -5.63 2.16 11.60
CA ALA A 16 -6.96 2.68 11.28
C ALA A 16 -7.59 3.50 12.42
N ALA A 17 -7.43 3.04 13.66
CA ALA A 17 -7.86 3.80 14.83
C ALA A 17 -7.11 5.13 14.98
N SER A 18 -5.79 5.16 14.74
CA SER A 18 -4.99 6.39 14.85
C SER A 18 -5.35 7.44 13.80
N TYR A 19 -5.78 7.02 12.61
CA TYR A 19 -6.30 7.93 11.57
C TYR A 19 -7.79 8.27 11.74
N GLY A 20 -8.46 7.73 12.77
CA GLY A 20 -9.89 7.91 12.95
C GLY A 20 -10.74 7.28 11.84
N TYR A 21 -10.19 6.34 11.08
CA TYR A 21 -10.84 5.69 9.94
C TYR A 21 -12.13 4.97 10.38
N LYS A 22 -13.24 5.25 9.70
CA LYS A 22 -14.58 4.71 10.02
C LYS A 22 -15.11 3.72 9.00
N GLY A 23 -14.38 3.50 7.90
CA GLY A 23 -14.77 2.55 6.86
C GLY A 23 -14.60 1.10 7.31
N ARG A 24 -15.06 0.17 6.46
CA ARG A 24 -14.91 -1.26 6.72
C ARG A 24 -13.45 -1.65 6.48
N LEU A 25 -12.81 -2.28 7.46
CA LEU A 25 -11.41 -2.73 7.32
C LEU A 25 -11.21 -3.78 6.21
N GLY A 26 -12.26 -4.47 5.79
CA GLY A 26 -12.22 -5.38 4.63
C GLY A 26 -12.25 -4.66 3.28
N ASP A 27 -12.56 -3.37 3.26
CA ASP A 27 -12.58 -2.54 2.06
C ASP A 27 -11.31 -1.69 1.92
N ALA A 28 -10.61 -1.41 3.02
CA ALA A 28 -9.31 -0.77 3.03
C ALA A 28 -8.17 -1.79 2.88
N GLU A 29 -6.98 -1.34 2.55
CA GLU A 29 -5.74 -2.12 2.65
C GLU A 29 -4.89 -1.69 3.84
N TYR A 30 -3.89 -2.51 4.17
CA TYR A 30 -2.77 -2.07 5.01
C TYR A 30 -1.56 -2.12 4.11
N ASP A 31 -1.28 -0.98 3.50
CA ASP A 31 -0.49 -0.92 2.28
C ASP A 31 0.77 -0.09 2.45
N HIS A 32 1.72 -0.33 1.56
CA HIS A 32 3.04 0.26 1.59
C HIS A 32 3.07 1.61 0.88
N LEU A 33 3.65 2.65 1.50
CA LEU A 33 3.89 3.95 0.84
C LEU A 33 4.85 3.78 -0.35
N ILE A 34 5.97 3.09 -0.12
CA ILE A 34 6.84 2.55 -1.17
C ILE A 34 6.52 1.07 -1.33
N SER A 35 6.03 0.68 -2.50
CA SER A 35 5.77 -0.72 -2.85
C SER A 35 6.94 -1.64 -2.54
N LEU A 36 6.65 -2.88 -2.14
CA LEU A 36 7.65 -3.96 -2.11
C LEU A 36 8.31 -4.18 -3.48
N GLN A 37 7.58 -3.94 -4.57
CA GLN A 37 8.13 -4.01 -5.93
C GLN A 37 9.19 -2.94 -6.21
N LEU A 38 9.16 -1.85 -5.44
CA LEU A 38 10.12 -0.75 -5.50
C LEU A 38 11.03 -0.76 -4.26
N GLY A 39 11.20 -1.92 -3.62
CA GLY A 39 12.14 -2.09 -2.51
C GLY A 39 11.73 -1.41 -1.20
N GLY A 40 10.44 -1.14 -1.00
CA GLY A 40 9.93 -0.65 0.27
C GLY A 40 10.13 -1.65 1.41
N ASP A 41 10.20 -1.12 2.63
CA ASP A 41 10.34 -1.96 3.81
C ASP A 41 9.05 -2.77 4.06
N PRO A 42 9.16 -4.08 4.34
CA PRO A 42 7.99 -4.94 4.51
C PRO A 42 7.18 -4.70 5.78
N ASN A 43 7.73 -4.08 6.83
CA ASN A 43 7.03 -3.86 8.10
C ASN A 43 7.40 -2.57 8.87
N ASP A 44 8.02 -1.58 8.24
CA ASP A 44 8.25 -0.27 8.86
C ASP A 44 6.92 0.50 8.97
N ALA A 45 6.56 0.92 10.19
CA ALA A 45 5.36 1.71 10.44
C ALA A 45 5.36 3.07 9.72
N ARG A 46 6.52 3.57 9.26
CA ARG A 46 6.64 4.77 8.43
C ARG A 46 6.33 4.50 6.96
N ASN A 47 6.39 3.23 6.54
CA ASN A 47 6.09 2.78 5.19
C ASN A 47 4.70 2.14 5.10
N LEU A 48 3.94 2.01 6.19
CA LEU A 48 2.67 1.27 6.21
C LEU A 48 1.53 2.13 6.75
N TRP A 49 0.40 2.10 6.07
CA TRP A 49 -0.78 2.86 6.46
C TRP A 49 -2.09 2.17 6.07
N VAL A 50 -3.20 2.55 6.71
CA VAL A 50 -4.53 2.14 6.26
C VAL A 50 -4.85 2.91 4.98
N GLU A 51 -4.81 2.24 3.83
CA GLU A 51 -5.19 2.85 2.57
C GLU A 51 -6.70 2.68 2.36
N PRO A 52 -7.49 3.77 2.29
CA PRO A 52 -8.91 3.67 1.97
C PRO A 52 -9.13 3.16 0.55
N ALA A 53 -10.28 2.52 0.34
CA ALA A 53 -10.79 2.16 -0.97
C ALA A 53 -10.86 3.37 -1.92
N ASP A 54 -10.58 3.17 -3.20
CA ASP A 54 -10.59 4.24 -4.20
C ASP A 54 -11.97 4.90 -4.39
N PRO A 55 -12.01 6.13 -4.96
CA PRO A 55 -13.25 6.79 -5.33
C PRO A 55 -14.20 5.89 -6.15
N GLY A 56 -15.48 5.92 -5.79
CA GLY A 56 -16.52 5.11 -6.43
C GLY A 56 -16.64 3.68 -5.88
N HIS A 57 -15.89 3.34 -4.83
CA HIS A 57 -16.00 2.06 -4.15
C HIS A 57 -17.41 1.77 -3.61
N LYS A 58 -17.83 0.50 -3.71
CA LYS A 58 -19.08 0.01 -3.09
C LYS A 58 -18.77 -0.64 -1.74
N PRO A 59 -19.29 -0.13 -0.61
CA PRO A 59 -19.02 -0.72 0.69
C PRO A 59 -19.31 -2.23 0.74
N GLY A 60 -18.36 -3.00 1.23
CA GLY A 60 -18.43 -4.46 1.34
C GLY A 60 -18.11 -5.23 0.05
N SER A 61 -17.71 -4.59 -1.04
CA SER A 61 -17.28 -5.29 -2.26
C SER A 61 -15.79 -5.68 -2.25
N GLY A 62 -15.11 -5.58 -1.10
CA GLY A 62 -13.68 -5.86 -0.97
C GLY A 62 -12.84 -4.64 -1.26
N VAL A 63 -11.58 -4.85 -1.64
CA VAL A 63 -10.63 -3.77 -1.92
C VAL A 63 -10.69 -3.37 -3.39
N ASN A 64 -10.58 -2.06 -3.67
CA ASN A 64 -10.14 -1.53 -4.96
C ASN A 64 -8.95 -0.57 -4.72
N ASN A 65 -7.84 -0.82 -5.44
CA ASN A 65 -6.63 -0.03 -5.33
C ASN A 65 -6.01 0.25 -6.72
N LEU A 66 -6.09 1.51 -7.16
CA LEU A 66 -5.60 2.01 -8.44
C LEU A 66 -4.10 2.36 -8.36
N LYS A 67 -3.50 2.31 -7.18
CA LYS A 67 -2.05 2.43 -6.97
C LYS A 67 -1.31 1.21 -7.53
N ASP A 68 -1.86 0.01 -7.36
CA ASP A 68 -1.25 -1.27 -7.80
C ASP A 68 -0.76 -1.27 -9.27
N PRO A 69 -1.57 -0.84 -10.27
CA PRO A 69 -1.09 -0.73 -11.64
C PRO A 69 0.03 0.31 -11.83
N VAL A 70 0.04 1.39 -11.06
CA VAL A 70 1.08 2.43 -11.12
C VAL A 70 2.40 1.87 -10.58
N GLU A 71 2.37 1.19 -9.43
CA GLU A 71 3.54 0.52 -8.85
C GLU A 71 4.14 -0.51 -9.80
N THR A 72 3.28 -1.33 -10.41
CA THR A 72 3.69 -2.37 -11.37
C THR A 72 4.34 -1.76 -12.62
N LYS A 73 3.79 -0.64 -13.12
CA LYS A 73 4.39 0.10 -14.25
C LYS A 73 5.74 0.69 -13.88
N LEU A 74 5.88 1.29 -12.70
CA LEU A 74 7.15 1.82 -12.21
C LEU A 74 8.19 0.71 -12.02
N HIS A 75 7.81 -0.41 -11.40
CA HIS A 75 8.67 -1.59 -11.27
C HIS A 75 9.17 -2.08 -12.63
N THR A 76 8.27 -2.19 -13.63
CA THR A 76 8.65 -2.58 -15.00
C THR A 76 9.63 -1.57 -15.63
N ALA A 77 9.42 -0.28 -15.41
CA ALA A 77 10.32 0.77 -15.89
C ALA A 77 11.70 0.70 -15.22
N VAL A 78 11.76 0.38 -13.92
CA VAL A 78 13.01 0.14 -13.19
C VAL A 78 13.73 -1.10 -13.74
N CYS A 79 13.04 -2.24 -13.87
CA CYS A 79 13.62 -3.48 -14.37
C CYS A 79 14.13 -3.37 -15.81
N SER A 80 13.48 -2.53 -16.64
CA SER A 80 13.93 -2.25 -18.01
C SER A 80 15.00 -1.15 -18.11
N GLY A 81 15.43 -0.58 -16.99
CA GLY A 81 16.46 0.48 -16.95
C GLY A 81 15.99 1.84 -17.47
N LYS A 82 14.69 2.04 -17.70
CA LYS A 82 14.12 3.32 -18.18
C LYS A 82 14.13 4.40 -17.12
N VAL A 83 14.03 4.01 -15.84
CA VAL A 83 14.13 4.89 -14.68
C VAL A 83 15.00 4.24 -13.62
N THR A 84 15.66 5.04 -12.79
CA THR A 84 16.40 4.50 -11.63
C THR A 84 15.42 4.13 -10.52
N LEU A 85 15.77 3.15 -9.68
CA LEU A 85 14.98 2.78 -8.50
C LEU A 85 14.71 4.00 -7.61
N LYS A 86 15.74 4.81 -7.34
CA LYS A 86 15.63 6.03 -6.52
C LYS A 86 14.64 7.03 -7.11
N ALA A 87 14.66 7.25 -8.43
CA ALA A 87 13.71 8.15 -9.07
C ALA A 87 12.27 7.63 -8.98
N ALA A 88 12.05 6.32 -9.16
CA ALA A 88 10.74 5.72 -9.00
C ALA A 88 10.21 5.86 -7.56
N GLN A 89 11.06 5.59 -6.56
CA GLN A 89 10.72 5.75 -5.13
C GLN A 89 10.39 7.21 -4.77
N GLN A 90 11.04 8.19 -5.39
CA GLN A 90 10.76 9.62 -5.15
C GLN A 90 9.48 10.10 -5.84
N ALA A 91 9.06 9.46 -6.93
CA ALA A 91 7.92 9.89 -7.72
C ALA A 91 6.58 9.31 -7.26
N ILE A 92 6.59 8.22 -6.48
CA ILE A 92 5.38 7.51 -6.04
C ILE A 92 4.83 8.01 -4.68
N VAL A 93 5.62 8.84 -3.97
CA VAL A 93 5.27 9.40 -2.65
C VAL A 93 4.55 10.74 -2.73
#